data_AF-A0A9Q1EPH7-F1
#
_entry.id   AF-A0A9Q1EPH7-F1
#
_cell.length_a   1.000
_cell.length_b   1.000
_cell.length_c   1.000
_cell.angle_alpha   90.00
_cell.angle_beta   90.00
_cell.angle_gamma   90.00
#
_symmetry.space_group_name_H-M   'P 1'
#
loop_
_entity.id
_entity.type
_entity.pdbx_description
1 polymer ?
#
loop_
_entity_poly.entity_id
_entity_poly.type
_entity_poly.pdbx_seq_one_letter_code
_entity_poly.pdbx_strand_id
1 'polypeptide(L)'
;MQVLYQDHRTALTTGNSMEGKVCRALLADTILSGNAETLLKQAMIMANPISSRQLRSDADIPRQSTAGQVNSLSEDGTNCYYKTGYNQIISEYQKKGIIEQNAVHRLKTWVKEDRYLNRNTPEYKQILQHIRPEGTQSRSAAIRIKT
;
A
#
# COMPACT_ATOMS: atom_id res chain seq x y z
N MET A 1 -7.97 -2.95 -22.24
CA MET A 1 -7.96 -3.72 -20.97
C MET A 1 -8.51 -2.82 -19.86
N GLN A 2 -9.82 -2.89 -19.57
CA GLN A 2 -10.47 -2.01 -18.57
C GLN A 2 -10.19 -2.43 -17.11
N VAL A 3 -9.78 -3.69 -16.91
CA VAL A 3 -9.50 -4.29 -15.60
C VAL A 3 -8.39 -3.55 -14.84
N LEU A 4 -7.24 -3.33 -15.47
CA LEU A 4 -6.09 -2.64 -14.86
C LEU A 4 -6.39 -1.18 -14.51
N TYR A 5 -7.26 -0.53 -15.28
CA TYR A 5 -7.64 0.87 -15.06
C TYR A 5 -8.40 1.04 -13.74
N GLN A 6 -9.28 0.09 -13.40
CA GLN A 6 -10.04 0.14 -12.15
C GLN A 6 -9.17 -0.17 -10.93
N ASP A 7 -8.23 -1.10 -11.06
CA ASP A 7 -7.22 -1.36 -10.01
C ASP A 7 -6.38 -0.12 -9.75
N HIS A 8 -6.01 0.61 -10.81
CA HIS A 8 -5.30 1.88 -10.71
C HIS A 8 -6.08 2.93 -9.92
N ARG A 9 -7.39 3.08 -10.17
CA ARG A 9 -8.26 4.00 -9.40
C ARG A 9 -8.38 3.62 -7.93
N THR A 10 -8.16 2.36 -7.60
CA THR A 10 -8.22 1.84 -6.23
C THR A 10 -6.89 2.05 -5.49
N ALA A 11 -5.76 2.08 -6.19
CA ALA A 11 -4.45 2.30 -5.57
C ALA A 11 -4.36 3.65 -4.83
N LEU A 12 -3.78 3.65 -3.63
CA LEU A 12 -3.50 4.86 -2.85
C LEU A 12 -2.32 5.68 -3.40
N THR A 13 -1.57 5.12 -4.35
CA THR A 13 -0.51 5.83 -5.06
C THR A 13 -1.02 6.81 -6.11
N THR A 14 -2.31 6.73 -6.50
CA THR A 14 -2.88 7.59 -7.55
C THR A 14 -4.18 8.26 -7.13
N GLY A 15 -4.65 9.24 -7.93
CA GLY A 15 -5.88 9.99 -7.67
C GLY A 15 -5.71 11.23 -6.78
N ASN A 16 -6.76 12.04 -6.71
CA ASN A 16 -6.80 13.35 -6.03
C ASN A 16 -7.41 13.29 -4.62
N SER A 17 -7.65 12.08 -4.09
CA SER A 17 -8.21 11.92 -2.75
C SER A 17 -7.21 12.36 -1.67
N MET A 18 -7.72 12.74 -0.50
CA MET A 18 -6.88 13.26 0.59
C MET A 18 -5.88 12.21 1.05
N GLU A 19 -6.34 10.96 1.22
CA GLU A 19 -5.50 9.83 1.57
C GLU A 19 -4.44 9.54 0.50
N GLY A 20 -4.78 9.69 -0.79
CA GLY A 20 -3.81 9.53 -1.87
C GLY A 20 -2.71 10.61 -1.84
N LYS A 21 -3.05 11.85 -1.47
CA LYS A 21 -2.06 12.92 -1.27
C LYS A 21 -1.15 12.64 -0.09
N VAL A 22 -1.71 12.22 1.04
CA VAL A 22 -0.95 11.86 2.25
C VAL A 22 -0.01 10.68 1.97
N CYS A 23 -0.48 9.65 1.27
CA CYS A 23 0.33 8.52 0.84
C CYS A 23 1.52 8.95 -0.04
N ARG A 24 1.31 9.87 -0.99
CA ARG A 24 2.41 10.40 -1.82
C ARG A 24 3.39 11.25 -1.02
N ALA A 25 2.92 12.03 -0.06
CA ALA A 25 3.80 12.78 0.85
C ALA A 25 4.67 11.81 1.69
N LEU A 26 4.07 10.77 2.27
CA LEU A 26 4.81 9.73 3.01
C LEU A 26 5.89 9.05 2.16
N LEU A 27 5.59 8.75 0.89
CA LEU A 27 6.59 8.20 -0.04
C LEU A 27 7.72 9.19 -0.32
N ALA A 28 7.41 10.47 -0.49
CA ALA A 28 8.41 11.53 -0.70
C ALA A 28 9.33 11.66 0.51
N ASP A 29 8.78 11.69 1.72
CA ASP A 29 9.55 11.76 2.96
C ASP A 29 10.45 10.53 3.13
N THR A 30 9.93 9.34 2.80
CA THR A 30 10.69 8.09 2.87
C THR A 30 11.83 8.07 1.85
N ILE A 31 11.63 8.59 0.63
CA ILE A 31 12.71 8.80 -0.34
C ILE A 31 13.79 9.74 0.23
N LEU A 32 13.39 10.88 0.80
CA LEU A 32 14.33 11.87 1.34
C LEU A 32 15.17 11.32 2.50
N SER A 33 14.62 10.40 3.29
CA SER A 33 15.37 9.68 4.33
C SER A 33 16.41 8.68 3.82
N GLY A 34 16.45 8.39 2.52
CA GLY A 34 17.36 7.42 1.91
C GLY A 34 17.00 5.96 2.16
N ASN A 35 15.85 5.66 2.77
CA ASN A 35 15.43 4.29 3.06
C ASN A 35 14.65 3.66 1.88
N ALA A 36 15.39 3.26 0.85
CA ALA A 36 14.83 2.67 -0.37
C ALA A 36 14.10 1.34 -0.13
N GLU A 37 14.48 0.55 0.88
CA GLU A 37 13.79 -0.70 1.20
C GLU A 37 12.39 -0.42 1.76
N THR A 38 12.28 0.48 2.75
CA THR A 38 10.98 0.89 3.31
C THR A 38 10.12 1.57 2.26
N LEU A 39 10.71 2.41 1.41
CA LEU A 39 10.02 3.04 0.28
C LEU A 39 9.34 1.99 -0.61
N LEU A 40 10.08 0.96 -1.03
CA LEU A 40 9.55 -0.07 -1.92
C LEU A 40 8.42 -0.86 -1.26
N LYS A 41 8.56 -1.24 0.01
CA LYS A 41 7.50 -1.93 0.75
C LYS A 41 6.23 -1.08 0.87
N GLN A 42 6.38 0.19 1.24
CA GLN A 42 5.29 1.15 1.32
C GLN A 42 4.60 1.33 -0.04
N ALA A 43 5.37 1.54 -1.11
CA ALA A 43 4.85 1.68 -2.47
C ALA A 43 4.10 0.43 -2.94
N MET A 44 4.60 -0.77 -2.64
CA MET A 44 3.94 -2.04 -2.96
C MET A 44 2.62 -2.22 -2.21
N ILE A 45 2.55 -1.80 -0.94
CA ILE A 45 1.28 -1.82 -0.18
C ILE A 45 0.28 -0.85 -0.82
N MET A 46 0.70 0.39 -1.09
CA MET A 46 -0.19 1.43 -1.60
C MET A 46 -0.58 1.26 -3.07
N ALA A 47 0.23 0.56 -3.87
CA ALA A 47 -0.08 0.27 -5.27
C ALA A 47 -1.04 -0.93 -5.40
N ASN A 48 -1.03 -1.86 -4.44
CA ASN A 48 -1.88 -3.04 -4.51
C ASN A 48 -3.35 -2.66 -4.22
N PRO A 49 -4.31 -3.00 -5.10
CA PRO A 49 -5.71 -2.66 -4.91
C PRO A 49 -6.36 -3.42 -3.74
N ILE A 50 -5.89 -4.63 -3.42
CA ILE A 50 -6.35 -5.40 -2.25
C ILE A 50 -5.91 -4.68 -0.97
N SER A 51 -4.61 -4.41 -0.82
CA SER A 51 -4.09 -3.71 0.36
C SER A 51 -4.63 -2.28 0.50
N SER A 52 -4.81 -1.56 -0.61
CA SER A 52 -5.41 -0.21 -0.60
C SER A 52 -6.88 -0.23 -0.15
N ARG A 53 -7.65 -1.27 -0.49
CA ARG A 53 -9.01 -1.46 0.05
C ARG A 53 -8.97 -1.75 1.54
N GLN A 54 -8.05 -2.61 1.99
CA GLN A 54 -7.86 -2.91 3.41
C GLN A 54 -7.50 -1.64 4.21
N LEU A 55 -6.55 -0.84 3.71
CA LEU A 55 -6.13 0.41 4.34
C LEU A 55 -7.28 1.41 4.49
N ARG A 56 -8.07 1.61 3.44
CA ARG A 56 -9.26 2.49 3.52
C ARG A 56 -10.27 1.96 4.53
N SER A 57 -10.52 0.65 4.53
CA SER A 57 -11.41 0.01 5.50
C SER A 57 -10.93 0.17 6.94
N ASP A 58 -9.63 -0.06 7.20
CA ASP A 58 -9.03 0.01 8.54
C ASP A 58 -8.86 1.46 9.05
N ALA A 59 -8.96 2.43 8.14
CA ALA A 59 -8.95 3.86 8.40
C ALA A 59 -10.36 4.46 8.51
N ASP A 60 -11.41 3.65 8.42
CA ASP A 60 -12.81 4.08 8.41
C ASP A 60 -13.13 5.08 7.28
N ILE A 61 -12.42 5.00 6.15
CA ILE A 61 -12.62 5.86 4.99
C ILE A 61 -13.75 5.26 4.12
N PRO A 62 -14.86 5.98 3.90
CA PRO A 62 -15.97 5.48 3.10
C PRO A 62 -15.53 5.06 1.71
N ARG A 63 -15.97 3.89 1.26
CA ARG A 63 -15.73 3.43 -0.10
C ARG A 63 -16.48 4.34 -1.06
N GLN A 64 -15.77 5.00 -1.98
CA GLN A 64 -16.44 5.62 -3.12
C GLN A 64 -17.18 4.54 -3.88
N SER A 65 -18.51 4.67 -4.00
CA SER A 65 -19.36 3.75 -4.75
C SER A 65 -18.95 3.80 -6.22
N THR A 66 -18.18 2.81 -6.66
CA THR A 66 -17.91 2.60 -8.08
C THR A 66 -19.10 1.86 -8.66
N ALA A 67 -20.16 2.61 -8.98
CA ALA A 67 -21.25 2.11 -9.80
C ALA A 67 -20.65 1.61 -11.13
N GLY A 68 -20.79 0.31 -11.41
CA GLY A 68 -20.20 -0.35 -12.58
C GLY A 68 -19.07 -1.33 -12.25
N GLN A 69 -19.32 -2.33 -11.40
CA GLN A 69 -18.42 -3.47 -11.24
C GLN A 69 -18.67 -4.47 -12.38
N VAL A 70 -17.99 -4.29 -13.50
CA VAL A 70 -17.95 -5.30 -14.56
C VAL A 70 -16.51 -5.35 -15.04
N ASN A 71 -15.83 -6.48 -14.79
CA ASN A 71 -14.44 -6.80 -15.19
C ASN A 71 -13.31 -6.36 -14.24
N SER A 72 -13.18 -6.99 -13.07
CA SER A 72 -11.91 -7.03 -12.31
C SER A 72 -11.26 -8.42 -12.41
N LEU A 73 -9.93 -8.52 -12.26
CA LEU A 73 -9.28 -9.82 -12.05
C LEU A 73 -9.83 -10.45 -10.76
N SER A 74 -9.70 -11.77 -10.62
CA SER A 74 -9.87 -12.40 -9.30
C SER A 74 -8.81 -11.84 -8.32
N GLU A 75 -9.03 -11.99 -7.01
CA GLU A 75 -8.02 -11.55 -6.04
C GLU A 75 -6.68 -12.27 -6.24
N ASP A 76 -6.72 -13.57 -6.56
CA ASP A 76 -5.52 -14.34 -6.91
C ASP A 76 -4.85 -13.85 -8.19
N GLY A 77 -5.63 -13.56 -9.24
CA GLY A 77 -5.12 -13.02 -10.49
C GLY A 77 -4.48 -11.64 -10.30
N THR A 78 -5.12 -10.81 -9.47
CA THR A 78 -4.59 -9.50 -9.07
C THR A 78 -3.30 -9.66 -8.30
N ASN A 79 -3.25 -10.55 -7.29
CA ASN A 79 -2.06 -10.77 -6.49
C ASN A 79 -0.89 -11.26 -7.37
N CYS A 80 -1.15 -12.22 -8.27
CA CYS A 80 -0.15 -12.75 -9.20
C CYS A 80 0.43 -11.65 -10.12
N TYR A 81 -0.43 -10.80 -10.68
CA TYR A 81 -0.03 -9.69 -11.53
C TYR A 81 0.90 -8.70 -10.79
N TYR A 82 0.48 -8.22 -9.62
CA TYR A 82 1.27 -7.27 -8.83
C TYR A 82 2.57 -7.89 -8.30
N LYS A 83 2.55 -9.15 -7.85
CA LYS A 83 3.74 -9.89 -7.40
C LYS A 83 4.80 -9.99 -8.50
N THR A 84 4.36 -10.21 -9.73
CA THR A 84 5.25 -10.22 -10.90
C THR A 84 5.88 -8.86 -11.11
N GLY A 85 5.08 -7.79 -11.10
CA GLY A 85 5.56 -6.41 -11.22
C GLY A 85 6.53 -6.01 -10.10
N TYR A 86 6.29 -6.44 -8.86
CA TYR A 86 7.17 -6.13 -7.73
C TYR A 86 8.56 -6.74 -7.87
N ASN A 87 8.64 -8.00 -8.32
CA ASN A 87 9.93 -8.64 -8.59
C ASN A 87 10.71 -7.93 -9.71
N GLN A 88 10.01 -7.41 -10.73
CA GLN A 88 10.62 -6.61 -11.79
C GLN A 88 11.15 -5.28 -11.23
N ILE A 89 10.35 -4.54 -10.47
CA ILE A 89 10.74 -3.26 -9.87
C ILE A 89 11.96 -3.43 -8.95
N ILE A 90 12.00 -4.47 -8.10
CA ILE A 90 13.16 -4.74 -7.24
C ILE A 90 14.42 -4.93 -8.09
N SER A 91 14.31 -5.70 -9.18
CA SER A 91 15.44 -5.97 -10.07
C SER A 91 15.91 -4.71 -10.80
N GLU A 92 14.99 -3.83 -11.19
CA GLU A 92 15.33 -2.55 -11.82
C GLU A 92 15.99 -1.56 -10.83
N TYR A 93 15.51 -1.51 -9.59
CA TYR A 93 16.10 -0.66 -8.55
C TYR A 93 17.52 -1.13 -8.20
N GLN A 94 17.76 -2.44 -8.21
CA GLN A 94 19.11 -3.00 -8.07
C GLN A 94 20.02 -2.56 -9.22
N LYS A 95 19.58 -2.72 -10.47
CA LYS A 95 20.37 -2.33 -11.65
C LYS A 95 20.74 -0.85 -11.65
N LYS A 96 19.87 0.00 -11.08
CA LYS A 96 20.09 1.44 -10.92
C LYS A 96 20.99 1.80 -9.72
N GLY A 97 21.45 0.83 -8.95
CA GLY A 97 22.26 1.06 -7.75
C GLY A 97 21.49 1.71 -6.59
N ILE A 98 20.15 1.71 -6.64
CA ILE A 98 19.30 2.32 -5.61
C ILE A 98 19.22 1.43 -4.36
N ILE A 99 19.28 0.11 -4.55
CA ILE A 99 19.28 -0.89 -3.47
C ILE A 99 20.43 -1.87 -3.65
N GLU A 100 20.97 -2.33 -2.53
CA GLU A 100 22.05 -3.32 -2.47
C GLU A 100 21.53 -4.77 -2.49
N GLN A 101 22.43 -5.73 -2.70
CA GLN A 101 22.10 -7.15 -2.92
C GLN A 101 21.33 -7.80 -1.74
N ASN A 102 21.67 -7.47 -0.50
CA ASN A 102 20.98 -8.00 0.68
C ASN A 102 19.57 -7.41 0.78
N ALA A 103 19.38 -6.13 0.48
CA ALA A 103 18.07 -5.50 0.38
C ALA A 103 17.21 -6.15 -0.71
N VAL A 104 17.80 -6.48 -1.87
CA VAL A 104 17.12 -7.27 -2.91
C VAL A 104 16.66 -8.61 -2.38
N HIS A 105 17.52 -9.35 -1.65
CA HIS A 105 17.15 -10.63 -1.08
C HIS A 105 15.99 -10.50 -0.08
N ARG A 106 16.09 -9.56 0.86
CA ARG A 106 15.02 -9.27 1.84
C ARG A 106 13.70 -8.90 1.16
N LEU A 107 13.76 -8.02 0.16
CA LEU A 107 12.56 -7.59 -0.59
C LEU A 107 11.94 -8.73 -1.40
N LYS A 108 12.74 -9.55 -2.09
CA LYS A 108 12.21 -10.71 -2.83
C LYS A 108 11.57 -11.74 -1.91
N THR A 109 12.17 -12.00 -0.74
CA THR A 109 11.56 -12.86 0.29
C THR A 109 10.26 -12.27 0.81
N TRP A 110 10.24 -10.97 1.11
CA TRP A 110 9.06 -10.25 1.55
C TRP A 110 7.91 -10.29 0.52
N VAL A 111 8.22 -10.12 -0.76
CA VAL A 111 7.26 -10.26 -1.87
C VAL A 111 6.80 -11.72 -2.03
N LYS A 112 7.71 -12.70 -1.91
CA LYS A 112 7.38 -14.13 -1.99
C LYS A 112 6.34 -14.52 -0.93
N GLU A 113 6.48 -13.98 0.28
CA GLU A 113 5.59 -14.17 1.43
C GLU A 113 4.30 -13.33 1.40
N ASP A 114 4.03 -12.61 0.29
CA ASP A 114 2.84 -11.74 0.12
C ASP A 114 2.68 -10.70 1.25
N ARG A 115 3.80 -10.26 1.84
CA ARG A 115 3.79 -9.38 3.03
C ARG A 115 3.17 -8.00 2.77
N TYR A 116 3.06 -7.57 1.51
CA TYR A 116 2.32 -6.36 1.14
C TYR A 116 0.81 -6.46 1.37
N LEU A 117 0.26 -7.67 1.54
CA LEU A 117 -1.13 -7.91 1.96
C LEU A 117 -1.28 -8.07 3.49
N ASN A 118 -0.16 -8.08 4.22
CA ASN A 118 -0.15 -8.35 5.65
C ASN A 118 -0.27 -7.06 6.48
N ARG A 119 -1.40 -6.93 7.19
CA ARG A 119 -1.75 -5.78 8.05
C ARG A 119 -0.83 -5.59 9.25
N ASN A 120 -0.06 -6.61 9.62
CA ASN A 120 0.82 -6.57 10.80
C ASN A 120 2.22 -6.03 10.49
N THR A 121 2.54 -5.74 9.23
CA THR A 121 3.82 -5.14 8.86
C THR A 121 3.96 -3.73 9.42
N PRO A 122 5.19 -3.31 9.82
CA PRO A 122 5.44 -1.93 10.24
C PRO A 122 5.00 -0.90 9.20
N GLU A 123 5.25 -1.20 7.92
CA GLU A 123 4.93 -0.31 6.81
C GLU A 123 3.41 -0.12 6.65
N TYR A 124 2.62 -1.20 6.78
CA TYR A 124 1.16 -1.09 6.75
C TYR A 124 0.64 -0.23 7.89
N LYS A 125 1.12 -0.46 9.12
CA LYS A 125 0.72 0.31 10.31
C LYS A 125 1.11 1.78 10.18
N GLN A 126 2.29 2.06 9.64
CA GLN A 126 2.72 3.42 9.38
C GLN A 126 1.81 4.12 8.36
N ILE A 127 1.52 3.48 7.22
CA ILE A 127 0.59 4.05 6.22
C ILE A 127 -0.78 4.31 6.86
N LEU A 128 -1.30 3.33 7.60
CA LEU A 128 -2.59 3.43 8.28
C LEU A 128 -2.66 4.61 9.26
N GLN A 129 -1.59 4.84 10.03
CA GLN A 129 -1.50 5.97 10.95
C GLN A 129 -1.60 7.31 10.23
N HIS A 130 -1.01 7.43 9.04
CA HIS A 130 -0.99 8.69 8.28
C HIS A 130 -2.33 8.97 7.59
N ILE A 131 -3.01 7.95 7.07
CA ILE A 131 -4.27 8.15 6.34
C ILE A 131 -5.50 8.23 7.23
N ARG A 132 -5.39 7.87 8.52
CA ARG A 132 -6.50 7.96 9.47
C ARG A 132 -6.89 9.43 9.69
N PRO A 133 -8.18 9.80 9.56
CA PRO A 133 -8.64 11.14 9.87
C PRO A 133 -8.29 11.54 11.31
N GLU A 134 -7.83 12.77 11.50
CA GLU A 134 -7.65 13.33 12.84
C GLU A 134 -9.02 13.38 13.54
N GLY A 135 -9.19 12.54 14.56
CA GLY A 135 -10.46 12.32 15.26
C GLY A 135 -10.72 10.86 15.64
N THR A 136 -10.13 9.90 14.93
CA THR A 136 -10.31 8.46 15.23
C THR A 136 -9.37 7.95 16.32
N GLN A 137 -8.23 8.63 16.55
CA GLN A 137 -7.31 8.29 17.65
C GLN A 137 -7.93 8.49 19.05
N SER A 138 -8.89 9.42 19.20
CA SER A 138 -9.54 9.69 20.50
C SER A 138 -10.67 8.72 20.86
N ARG A 139 -11.29 8.03 19.89
CA ARG A 139 -12.44 7.15 20.17
C ARG A 139 -12.05 5.81 20.79
N SER A 140 -10.85 5.28 20.51
CA SER A 140 -10.37 4.05 21.15
C SER A 140 -9.91 4.25 22.59
N ALA A 141 -9.53 5.47 22.99
CA ALA A 141 -9.19 5.79 24.38
C ALA A 141 -10.43 5.99 25.28
N ALA A 142 -11.55 6.47 24.72
CA ALA A 142 -12.75 6.79 25.48
C ALA A 142 -13.57 5.56 25.93
N ILE A 143 -13.41 4.41 25.28
CA ILE A 143 -14.20 3.19 25.60
C ILE A 143 -13.61 2.41 26.78
N ARG A 144 -12.38 2.70 27.21
CA ARG A 144 -11.69 1.92 28.27
C ARG A 144 -11.82 2.47 29.70
N ILE A 145 -12.62 3.52 29.93
CA ILE A 145 -12.77 4.17 31.26
C ILE A 145 -14.20 3.98 31.83
N LYS A 146 -14.98 3.04 31.31
CA LYS A 146 -16.28 2.66 31.90
C LYS A 146 -16.43 1.15 32.00
N THR A 147 -15.76 0.56 32.98
CA THR A 147 -16.20 -0.68 33.63
C THR A 147 -15.84 -0.64 35.10
#